data_AF-A0A9W9CLY4-F1
#
_entry.id   AF-A0A9W9CLY4-F1
#
_cell.length_a   1.000
_cell.length_b   1.000
_cell.length_c   1.000
_cell.angle_alpha   90.00
_cell.angle_beta   90.00
_cell.angle_gamma   90.00
#
_symmetry.space_group_name_H-M   'P 1'
#
loop_
_entity.id
_entity.type
_entity.pdbx_description
1 polymer ?
#
loop_
_entity_poly.entity_id
_entity_poly.type
_entity_poly.pdbx_seq_one_letter_code
_entity_poly.pdbx_strand_id
1 'polypeptide(L)'
;MSHRTLIFVSNNDQGHAETTHALLSEIDDGILGSVLPGWDTLPLLEVDHPLLSDPRWASLGHLLKATWFTRGWCVQEAAFAKDGRLIWGQHELSWSQFMRVYTWMLRRAHQVIVKYELGMSTLHISAYSLAHKENVRALMPERFWDDIGNTLETFHEARSLGLTDPRDRIYAFTGLLTRDSLTNLKVIPDYRKSFPDVCTDLTLGFLGVHQNLDLLMYVQHTLSTLKTNFPSWVPLWNFSDTPHHDIESIHAGQPPIVDLEAPLAPSMNLRISNTVDQALGFNGELRVLHT
;
A
#
# COMPACT_ATOMS: atom_id res chain seq x y z
N MET A 1 7.24 -29.31 -15.46
CA MET A 1 5.86 -28.95 -15.90
C MET A 1 5.65 -27.51 -15.48
N SER A 2 5.25 -26.62 -16.39
CA SER A 2 4.89 -25.25 -16.00
C SER A 2 3.54 -25.32 -15.29
N HIS A 3 3.48 -24.91 -14.02
CA HIS A 3 2.24 -24.83 -13.28
C HIS A 3 1.58 -23.48 -13.57
N ARG A 4 0.36 -23.52 -14.11
CA ARG A 4 -0.48 -22.34 -14.31
C ARG A 4 -1.30 -22.07 -13.05
N THR A 5 -1.29 -20.83 -12.58
CA THR A 5 -2.10 -20.38 -11.45
C THR A 5 -3.33 -19.65 -11.97
N LEU A 6 -4.52 -20.12 -11.58
CA LEU A 6 -5.78 -19.49 -11.96
C LEU A 6 -6.26 -18.56 -10.85
N ILE A 7 -6.36 -17.27 -11.16
CA ILE A 7 -6.88 -16.21 -10.30
C ILE A 7 -8.36 -16.03 -10.66
N PHE A 8 -9.22 -16.83 -10.03
CA PHE A 8 -10.64 -16.80 -10.33
C PHE A 8 -11.34 -15.68 -9.54
N VAL A 9 -11.84 -14.67 -10.26
CA VAL A 9 -12.50 -13.50 -9.65
C VAL A 9 -14.00 -13.74 -9.52
N SER A 10 -14.68 -14.04 -10.62
CA SER A 10 -16.14 -14.26 -10.67
C SER A 10 -16.55 -14.80 -12.05
N ASN A 11 -17.65 -15.57 -12.10
CA ASN A 11 -18.32 -15.98 -13.35
C ASN A 11 -19.16 -14.87 -13.98
N ASN A 12 -19.50 -13.83 -13.21
CA ASN A 12 -20.28 -12.69 -13.69
C ASN A 12 -19.36 -11.46 -13.77
N ASP A 13 -19.16 -10.96 -14.98
CA ASP A 13 -18.42 -9.75 -15.29
C ASP A 13 -19.30 -8.55 -15.60
N GLN A 14 -20.63 -8.73 -15.62
CA GLN A 14 -21.60 -7.71 -15.98
C GLN A 14 -21.31 -7.04 -17.35
N GLY A 15 -20.60 -7.74 -18.26
CA GLY A 15 -20.19 -7.21 -19.56
C GLY A 15 -18.94 -6.32 -19.54
N HIS A 16 -18.22 -6.23 -18.41
CA HIS A 16 -17.04 -5.37 -18.29
C HIS A 16 -15.72 -6.04 -18.68
N ALA A 17 -15.62 -7.38 -18.67
CA ALA A 17 -14.33 -8.05 -18.81
C ALA A 17 -13.68 -7.86 -20.18
N GLU A 18 -14.46 -7.92 -21.27
CA GLU A 18 -13.96 -7.65 -22.62
C GLU A 18 -13.41 -6.22 -22.73
N THR A 19 -14.14 -5.26 -22.17
CA THR A 19 -13.77 -3.84 -22.18
C THR A 19 -12.47 -3.60 -21.40
N THR A 20 -12.35 -4.19 -20.21
CA THR A 20 -11.11 -4.15 -19.42
C THR A 20 -9.96 -4.83 -20.15
N HIS A 21 -10.19 -5.98 -20.77
CA HIS A 21 -9.15 -6.69 -21.52
C HIS A 21 -8.60 -5.87 -22.68
N ALA A 22 -9.49 -5.27 -23.48
CA ALA A 22 -9.11 -4.43 -24.61
C ALA A 22 -8.27 -3.23 -24.15
N LEU A 23 -8.69 -2.55 -23.08
CA LEU A 23 -7.94 -1.42 -22.51
C LEU A 23 -6.55 -1.82 -22.03
N LEU A 24 -6.46 -2.88 -21.23
CA LEU A 24 -5.17 -3.34 -20.68
C LEU A 24 -4.22 -3.78 -21.79
N SER A 25 -4.74 -4.45 -22.83
CA SER A 25 -3.92 -4.91 -23.96
C SER A 25 -3.41 -3.75 -24.80
N GLU A 26 -4.25 -2.74 -25.07
CA GLU A 26 -3.83 -1.54 -25.79
C GLU A 26 -2.69 -0.79 -25.08
N ILE A 27 -2.76 -0.67 -23.75
CA ILE A 27 -1.70 -0.05 -22.95
C ILE A 27 -0.45 -0.92 -22.94
N ASP A 28 -0.62 -2.22 -22.70
CA ASP A 28 0.52 -3.13 -22.55
C ASP A 28 1.28 -3.33 -23.86
N ASP A 29 0.60 -3.42 -25.00
CA ASP A 29 1.19 -3.59 -26.32
C ASP A 29 1.70 -2.24 -26.89
N GLY A 30 0.93 -1.17 -26.71
CA GLY A 30 1.22 0.14 -27.29
C GLY A 30 2.23 0.97 -26.49
N ILE A 31 2.05 1.06 -25.18
CA ILE A 31 2.87 1.92 -24.31
C ILE A 31 3.99 1.11 -23.66
N LEU A 32 3.67 -0.08 -23.15
CA LEU A 32 4.62 -0.90 -22.38
C LEU A 32 5.32 -1.97 -23.22
N GLY A 33 4.92 -2.17 -24.48
CA GLY A 33 5.34 -3.28 -25.33
C GLY A 33 6.72 -3.08 -25.96
N SER A 34 7.25 -1.86 -25.92
CA SER A 34 8.65 -1.59 -26.23
C SER A 34 9.52 -1.88 -25.00
N VAL A 35 10.72 -2.45 -25.21
CA VAL A 35 11.71 -2.62 -24.13
C VAL A 35 12.07 -1.24 -23.61
N LEU A 36 11.48 -0.87 -22.47
CA LEU A 36 11.70 0.42 -21.85
C LEU A 36 13.15 0.46 -21.31
N PRO A 37 14.00 1.41 -21.76
CA PRO A 37 15.39 1.49 -21.31
C PRO A 37 15.53 1.76 -19.80
N GLY A 38 14.54 2.42 -19.22
CA GLY A 38 14.53 2.79 -17.80
C GLY A 38 13.24 3.49 -17.38
N TRP A 39 13.03 3.61 -16.07
CA TRP A 39 11.83 4.22 -15.49
C TRP A 39 11.60 5.65 -15.96
N ASP A 40 12.67 6.41 -16.18
CA ASP A 40 12.71 7.82 -16.60
C ASP A 40 12.43 8.03 -18.09
N THR A 41 12.45 6.96 -18.89
CA THR A 41 12.25 7.03 -20.35
C THR A 41 10.80 6.93 -20.79
N LEU A 42 9.89 6.56 -19.88
CA LEU A 42 8.45 6.57 -20.14
C LEU A 42 7.94 8.03 -20.18
N PRO A 43 7.43 8.51 -21.33
CA PRO A 43 6.84 9.83 -21.39
C PRO A 43 5.64 9.91 -20.45
N LEU A 44 5.53 11.02 -19.73
CA LEU A 44 4.27 11.36 -19.08
C LEU A 44 3.23 11.64 -20.16
N LEU A 45 2.00 11.18 -19.94
CA LEU A 45 0.90 11.52 -20.82
C LEU A 45 0.62 13.02 -20.68
N GLU A 46 0.41 13.70 -21.81
CA GLU A 46 -0.08 15.08 -21.83
C GLU A 46 -1.41 15.17 -21.08
N VAL A 47 -1.70 16.31 -20.46
CA VAL A 47 -2.85 16.47 -19.54
C VAL A 47 -4.19 16.14 -20.23
N ASP A 48 -4.29 16.40 -21.53
CA ASP A 48 -5.45 16.17 -22.40
C ASP A 48 -5.38 14.85 -23.18
N HIS A 49 -4.39 13.99 -22.91
CA HIS A 49 -4.24 12.72 -23.60
C HIS A 49 -5.52 11.86 -23.45
N PRO A 50 -6.13 11.35 -24.54
CA PRO A 50 -7.43 10.68 -24.51
C PRO A 50 -7.52 9.52 -23.50
N LEU A 51 -6.44 8.74 -23.38
CA LEU A 51 -6.34 7.61 -22.44
C LEU A 51 -6.63 8.00 -20.98
N LEU A 52 -6.34 9.23 -20.56
CA LEU A 52 -6.57 9.70 -19.19
C LEU A 52 -8.06 9.92 -18.87
N SER A 53 -8.88 10.04 -19.92
CA SER A 53 -10.33 10.24 -19.83
C SER A 53 -11.13 9.08 -20.41
N ASP A 54 -10.45 7.98 -20.75
CA ASP A 54 -11.07 6.82 -21.37
C ASP A 54 -12.13 6.19 -20.43
N PRO A 55 -13.40 6.08 -20.84
CA PRO A 55 -14.45 5.52 -19.99
C PRO A 55 -14.24 4.03 -19.67
N ARG A 56 -13.39 3.31 -20.42
CA ARG A 56 -13.08 1.90 -20.17
C ARG A 56 -12.43 1.68 -18.80
N TRP A 57 -11.79 2.71 -18.21
CA TRP A 57 -11.27 2.64 -16.84
C TRP A 57 -12.36 2.34 -15.80
N ALA A 58 -13.60 2.77 -16.03
CA ALA A 58 -14.72 2.42 -15.14
C ALA A 58 -14.93 0.89 -15.07
N SER A 59 -14.74 0.17 -16.19
CA SER A 59 -14.83 -1.30 -16.23
C SER A 59 -13.73 -1.97 -15.41
N LEU A 60 -12.51 -1.42 -15.40
CA LEU A 60 -11.45 -1.87 -14.49
C LEU A 60 -11.85 -1.62 -13.02
N GLY A 61 -12.53 -0.51 -12.71
CA GLY A 61 -13.07 -0.25 -11.38
C GLY A 61 -14.04 -1.33 -10.90
N HIS A 62 -14.88 -1.88 -11.79
CA HIS A 62 -15.74 -3.03 -11.45
C HIS A 62 -14.95 -4.29 -11.09
N LEU A 63 -13.86 -4.57 -11.80
CA LEU A 63 -12.97 -5.68 -11.50
C LEU A 63 -12.29 -5.52 -10.13
N LEU A 64 -11.73 -4.33 -9.85
CA LEU A 64 -10.99 -4.06 -8.62
C LEU A 64 -11.87 -4.08 -7.36
N LYS A 65 -13.17 -3.82 -7.50
CA LYS A 65 -14.17 -3.95 -6.43
C LYS A 65 -14.47 -5.41 -6.05
N ALA A 66 -13.96 -6.39 -6.80
CA ALA A 66 -14.16 -7.79 -6.47
C ALA A 66 -13.47 -8.17 -5.15
N THR A 67 -14.16 -8.97 -4.34
CA THR A 67 -13.65 -9.46 -3.05
C THR A 67 -12.37 -10.28 -3.16
N TRP A 68 -12.01 -10.75 -4.36
CA TRP A 68 -10.73 -11.43 -4.56
C TRP A 68 -9.54 -10.54 -4.21
N PHE A 69 -9.55 -9.26 -4.61
CA PHE A 69 -8.44 -8.33 -4.37
C PHE A 69 -8.26 -7.95 -2.90
N THR A 70 -9.30 -8.16 -2.07
CA THR A 70 -9.24 -7.88 -0.64
C THR A 70 -8.75 -9.08 0.18
N ARG A 71 -8.56 -10.26 -0.40
CA ARG A 71 -8.11 -11.46 0.34
C ARG A 71 -6.60 -11.47 0.53
N GLY A 72 -6.13 -11.59 1.78
CA GLY A 72 -4.71 -11.51 2.10
C GLY A 72 -3.85 -12.61 1.47
N TRP A 73 -4.24 -13.88 1.61
CA TRP A 73 -3.47 -15.01 1.05
C TRP A 73 -3.35 -14.99 -0.49
N CYS A 74 -4.33 -14.38 -1.18
CA CYS A 74 -4.32 -14.27 -2.64
C CYS A 74 -3.15 -13.41 -3.15
N VAL A 75 -2.62 -12.50 -2.33
CA VAL A 75 -1.41 -11.73 -2.67
C VAL A 75 -0.24 -12.66 -2.95
N GLN A 76 0.06 -13.61 -2.05
CA GLN A 76 1.17 -14.55 -2.26
C GLN A 76 0.89 -15.49 -3.43
N GLU A 77 -0.32 -16.05 -3.50
CA GLU A 77 -0.73 -16.98 -4.55
C GLU A 77 -0.54 -16.38 -5.94
N ALA A 78 -0.89 -15.12 -6.11
CA ALA A 78 -0.78 -14.40 -7.38
C ALA A 78 0.63 -13.86 -7.62
N ALA A 79 1.31 -13.34 -6.60
CA ALA A 79 2.63 -12.74 -6.74
C ALA A 79 3.69 -13.74 -7.20
N PHE A 80 3.65 -14.98 -6.72
CA PHE A 80 4.65 -16.01 -7.08
C PHE A 80 4.24 -16.86 -8.31
N ALA A 81 3.14 -16.49 -8.98
CA ALA A 81 2.66 -17.22 -10.15
C ALA A 81 3.53 -16.96 -11.38
N LYS A 82 4.27 -17.98 -11.84
CA LYS A 82 5.04 -17.91 -13.09
C LYS A 82 4.15 -17.76 -14.34
N ASP A 83 2.98 -18.39 -14.33
CA ASP A 83 1.93 -18.28 -15.36
C ASP A 83 0.60 -18.01 -14.64
N GLY A 84 0.40 -16.77 -14.20
CA GLY A 84 -0.82 -16.32 -13.53
C GLY A 84 -1.88 -15.86 -14.53
N ARG A 85 -3.09 -16.40 -14.44
CA ARG A 85 -4.22 -16.09 -15.33
C ARG A 85 -5.43 -15.64 -14.53
N LEU A 86 -5.81 -14.38 -14.67
CA LEU A 86 -6.99 -13.80 -14.04
C LEU A 86 -8.23 -14.14 -14.87
N ILE A 87 -9.19 -14.83 -14.25
CA ILE A 87 -10.43 -15.27 -14.89
C ILE A 87 -11.57 -14.39 -14.37
N TRP A 88 -12.23 -13.70 -15.30
CA TRP A 88 -13.39 -12.86 -15.01
C TRP A 88 -14.45 -13.02 -16.11
N GLY A 89 -15.60 -13.57 -15.75
CA GLY A 89 -16.62 -13.98 -16.72
C GLY A 89 -16.10 -15.13 -17.58
N GLN A 90 -16.17 -14.96 -18.90
CA GLN A 90 -15.60 -15.89 -19.89
C GLN A 90 -14.22 -15.44 -20.41
N HIS A 91 -13.63 -14.41 -19.81
CA HIS A 91 -12.38 -13.80 -20.27
C HIS A 91 -11.22 -14.17 -19.36
N GLU A 92 -10.04 -14.31 -19.96
CA GLU A 92 -8.80 -14.70 -19.28
C GLU A 92 -7.69 -13.68 -19.54
N LEU A 93 -7.29 -12.96 -18.49
CA LEU A 93 -6.27 -11.92 -18.49
C LEU A 93 -4.93 -12.46 -18.00
N SER A 94 -3.82 -11.98 -18.57
CA SER A 94 -2.49 -12.25 -18.03
C SER A 94 -2.29 -11.45 -16.74
N TRP A 95 -1.91 -12.13 -15.65
CA TRP A 95 -1.61 -11.45 -14.38
C TRP A 95 -0.41 -10.52 -14.52
N SER A 96 0.59 -10.92 -15.31
CA SER A 96 1.78 -10.10 -15.57
C SER A 96 1.43 -8.81 -16.31
N GLN A 97 0.57 -8.90 -17.34
CA GLN A 97 0.04 -7.74 -18.06
C GLN A 97 -0.74 -6.82 -17.11
N PHE A 98 -1.65 -7.39 -16.31
CA PHE A 98 -2.44 -6.63 -15.35
C PHE A 98 -1.55 -5.86 -14.36
N MET A 99 -0.54 -6.53 -13.79
CA MET A 99 0.41 -5.91 -12.85
C MET A 99 1.28 -4.83 -13.50
N ARG A 100 1.75 -5.05 -14.73
CA ARG A 100 2.52 -4.04 -15.50
C ARG A 100 1.70 -2.79 -15.74
N VAL A 101 0.47 -2.93 -16.24
CA VAL A 101 -0.43 -1.79 -16.50
C VAL A 101 -0.81 -1.08 -15.20
N TYR A 102 -1.12 -1.81 -14.13
CA TYR A 102 -1.45 -1.19 -12.84
C TYR A 102 -0.25 -0.44 -12.24
N THR A 103 0.95 -1.01 -12.33
CA THR A 103 2.20 -0.36 -11.90
C THR A 103 2.46 0.89 -12.72
N TRP A 104 2.31 0.84 -14.04
CA TRP A 104 2.42 2.04 -14.89
C TRP A 104 1.39 3.09 -14.48
N MET A 105 0.13 2.70 -14.27
CA MET A 105 -0.97 3.59 -13.92
C MET A 105 -0.68 4.37 -12.64
N LEU A 106 -0.20 3.70 -11.58
CA LEU A 106 0.18 4.35 -10.31
C LEU A 106 1.23 5.44 -10.47
N ARG A 107 2.09 5.34 -11.50
CA ARG A 107 3.31 6.14 -11.62
C ARG A 107 3.21 7.20 -12.70
N ARG A 108 2.43 6.93 -13.73
CA ARG A 108 2.35 7.74 -14.95
C ARG A 108 0.93 8.23 -15.25
N ALA A 109 -0.08 7.67 -14.60
CA ALA A 109 -1.48 8.03 -14.81
C ALA A 109 -2.26 8.09 -13.48
N HIS A 110 -1.65 8.58 -12.39
CA HIS A 110 -2.28 8.65 -11.06
C HIS A 110 -3.64 9.38 -11.06
N GLN A 111 -3.83 10.35 -11.94
CA GLN A 111 -5.12 11.03 -12.13
C GLN A 111 -6.27 10.11 -12.56
N VAL A 112 -5.96 9.03 -13.30
CA VAL A 112 -6.96 8.00 -13.66
C VAL A 112 -7.41 7.26 -12.40
N ILE A 113 -6.48 6.91 -11.52
CA ILE A 113 -6.79 6.23 -10.27
C ILE A 113 -7.78 7.04 -9.42
N VAL A 114 -7.51 8.35 -9.27
CA VAL A 114 -8.38 9.25 -8.51
C VAL A 114 -9.74 9.40 -9.21
N LYS A 115 -9.74 9.64 -10.52
CA LYS A 115 -10.96 9.91 -11.30
C LYS A 115 -11.92 8.72 -11.35
N TYR A 116 -11.41 7.49 -11.44
CA TYR A 116 -12.20 6.28 -11.59
C TYR A 116 -12.23 5.42 -10.32
N GLU A 117 -11.72 5.93 -9.21
CA GLU A 117 -11.69 5.25 -7.89
C GLU A 117 -11.03 3.86 -7.97
N LEU A 118 -9.89 3.76 -8.65
CA LEU A 118 -9.20 2.50 -8.90
C LEU A 118 -8.28 2.16 -7.73
N GLY A 119 -8.78 1.35 -6.80
CA GLY A 119 -8.03 0.95 -5.62
C GLY A 119 -7.92 -0.56 -5.46
N MET A 120 -6.69 -1.05 -5.32
CA MET A 120 -6.36 -2.33 -4.68
C MET A 120 -5.18 -2.13 -3.72
N SER A 121 -4.99 -3.05 -2.78
CA SER A 121 -3.84 -3.00 -1.88
C SER A 121 -2.53 -2.94 -2.67
N THR A 122 -1.68 -1.97 -2.35
CA THR A 122 -0.35 -1.83 -2.95
C THR A 122 0.54 -3.04 -2.68
N LEU A 123 0.20 -3.86 -1.67
CA LEU A 123 0.93 -5.09 -1.37
C LEU A 123 0.93 -6.10 -2.52
N HIS A 124 -0.14 -6.16 -3.34
CA HIS A 124 -0.14 -6.98 -4.55
C HIS A 124 0.98 -6.58 -5.52
N ILE A 125 1.29 -5.28 -5.58
CA ILE A 125 2.28 -4.69 -6.48
C ILE A 125 3.67 -4.87 -5.90
N SER A 126 3.84 -4.59 -4.61
CA SER A 126 5.08 -4.84 -3.87
C SER A 126 5.48 -6.31 -3.98
N ALA A 127 4.55 -7.23 -3.73
CA ALA A 127 4.76 -8.67 -3.82
C ALA A 127 5.10 -9.14 -5.25
N TYR A 128 4.33 -8.68 -6.24
CA TYR A 128 4.61 -9.01 -7.64
C TYR A 128 5.98 -8.46 -8.09
N SER A 129 6.31 -7.23 -7.72
CA SER A 129 7.58 -6.60 -8.07
C SER A 129 8.78 -7.33 -7.48
N LEU A 130 8.64 -7.84 -6.25
CA LEU A 130 9.66 -8.68 -5.61
C LEU A 130 9.88 -9.99 -6.36
N ALA A 131 8.79 -10.64 -6.80
CA ALA A 131 8.84 -11.93 -7.48
C ALA A 131 9.22 -11.83 -8.98
N HIS A 132 8.92 -10.70 -9.63
CA HIS A 132 9.01 -10.49 -11.07
C HIS A 132 9.69 -9.17 -11.43
N LYS A 133 10.83 -8.88 -10.78
CA LYS A 133 11.56 -7.61 -10.87
C LYS A 133 11.79 -7.18 -12.32
N GLU A 134 12.17 -8.11 -13.19
CA GLU A 134 12.43 -7.86 -14.61
C GLU A 134 11.22 -7.30 -15.37
N ASN A 135 9.99 -7.67 -14.98
CA ASN A 135 8.77 -7.24 -15.68
C ASN A 135 8.40 -5.78 -15.42
N VAL A 136 8.86 -5.22 -14.29
CA VAL A 136 8.46 -3.88 -13.82
C VAL A 136 9.65 -2.98 -13.47
N ARG A 137 10.89 -3.46 -13.67
CA ARG A 137 12.13 -2.70 -13.44
C ARG A 137 12.11 -1.35 -14.12
N ALA A 138 11.67 -1.30 -15.37
CA ALA A 138 11.61 -0.08 -16.15
C ALA A 138 10.36 0.78 -15.86
N LEU A 139 9.55 0.45 -14.86
CA LEU A 139 8.40 1.26 -14.42
C LEU A 139 8.67 1.99 -13.10
N MET A 140 9.77 1.65 -12.41
CA MET A 140 10.05 2.12 -11.05
C MET A 140 11.49 2.64 -10.89
N PRO A 141 11.69 3.81 -10.25
CA PRO A 141 13.02 4.30 -9.91
C PRO A 141 13.79 3.35 -8.99
N GLU A 142 15.13 3.33 -9.08
CA GLU A 142 15.96 2.40 -8.30
C GLU A 142 15.69 2.50 -6.78
N ARG A 143 15.50 3.73 -6.25
CA ARG A 143 15.21 3.97 -4.82
C ARG A 143 13.95 3.27 -4.28
N PHE A 144 12.97 2.98 -5.14
CA PHE A 144 11.75 2.29 -4.71
C PHE A 144 11.99 0.81 -4.42
N TRP A 145 13.06 0.24 -4.98
CA TRP A 145 13.42 -1.15 -4.74
C TRP A 145 13.95 -1.38 -3.33
N ASP A 146 14.42 -0.33 -2.67
CA ASP A 146 14.89 -0.39 -1.27
C ASP A 146 13.70 -0.52 -0.29
N ASP A 147 12.54 0.06 -0.65
CA ASP A 147 11.32 0.01 0.16
C ASP A 147 10.50 -1.28 -0.05
N ILE A 148 10.62 -1.92 -1.23
CA ILE A 148 9.88 -3.16 -1.53
C ILE A 148 10.32 -4.29 -0.59
N GLY A 149 9.34 -4.87 0.11
CA GLY A 149 9.58 -5.93 1.09
C GLY A 149 10.23 -5.44 2.38
N ASN A 150 10.20 -4.12 2.65
CA ASN A 150 10.46 -3.57 3.97
C ASN A 150 9.43 -4.10 4.98
N THR A 151 9.88 -4.51 6.18
CA THR A 151 9.02 -5.09 7.22
C THR A 151 7.84 -4.21 7.61
N LEU A 152 8.09 -2.93 7.91
CA LEU A 152 7.06 -2.03 8.42
C LEU A 152 6.06 -1.66 7.32
N GLU A 153 6.55 -1.34 6.12
CA GLU A 153 5.69 -1.05 4.96
C GLU A 153 4.84 -2.25 4.58
N THR A 154 5.42 -3.46 4.49
CA THR A 154 4.68 -4.68 4.17
C THR A 154 3.51 -4.91 5.12
N PHE A 155 3.74 -4.77 6.43
CA PHE A 155 2.66 -4.95 7.41
C PHE A 155 1.69 -3.78 7.45
N HIS A 156 2.13 -2.57 7.09
CA HIS A 156 1.25 -1.42 6.91
C HIS A 156 0.29 -1.65 5.73
N GLU A 157 0.79 -2.02 4.55
CA GLU A 157 -0.03 -2.29 3.37
C GLU A 157 -1.02 -3.45 3.60
N ALA A 158 -0.56 -4.47 4.35
CA ALA A 158 -1.37 -5.62 4.76
C ALA A 158 -2.59 -5.25 5.63
N ARG A 159 -2.63 -4.04 6.22
CA ARG A 159 -3.75 -3.60 7.07
C ARG A 159 -5.09 -3.60 6.32
N SER A 160 -5.04 -3.28 5.03
CA SER A 160 -6.19 -3.19 4.12
C SER A 160 -6.76 -4.55 3.69
N LEU A 161 -6.06 -5.66 3.97
CA LEU A 161 -6.43 -6.99 3.50
C LEU A 161 -7.28 -7.75 4.52
N GLY A 162 -8.30 -8.42 4.00
CA GLY A 162 -9.16 -9.36 4.70
C GLY A 162 -8.44 -10.68 4.96
N LEU A 163 -8.32 -11.01 6.25
CA LEU A 163 -7.72 -12.23 6.78
C LEU A 163 -8.63 -12.77 7.87
N THR A 164 -8.96 -14.06 7.79
CA THR A 164 -9.86 -14.71 8.78
C THR A 164 -9.17 -14.84 10.13
N ASP A 165 -7.91 -15.27 10.14
CA ASP A 165 -7.09 -15.27 11.33
C ASP A 165 -6.30 -13.97 11.42
N PRO A 166 -6.42 -13.18 12.49
CA PRO A 166 -5.68 -11.91 12.61
C PRO A 166 -4.15 -12.11 12.58
N ARG A 167 -3.64 -13.28 13.00
CA ARG A 167 -2.20 -13.60 13.02
C ARG A 167 -1.62 -13.80 11.63
N ASP A 168 -2.45 -14.20 10.67
CA ASP A 168 -2.02 -14.31 9.28
C ASP A 168 -1.59 -12.95 8.71
N ARG A 169 -1.96 -11.84 9.33
CA ARG A 169 -1.50 -10.52 8.90
C ARG A 169 -0.01 -10.32 9.08
N ILE A 170 0.59 -11.09 9.98
CA ILE A 170 2.03 -11.18 10.12
C ILE A 170 2.52 -12.39 9.31
N TYR A 171 1.99 -13.58 9.58
CA TYR A 171 2.52 -14.83 9.02
C TYR A 171 2.44 -14.91 7.48
N ALA A 172 1.32 -14.50 6.88
CA ALA A 172 1.08 -14.60 5.45
C ALA A 172 1.95 -13.65 4.62
N PHE A 173 2.73 -12.75 5.22
CA PHE A 173 3.57 -11.82 4.46
C PHE A 173 5.05 -11.88 4.85
N THR A 174 5.42 -12.73 5.81
CA THR A 174 6.83 -12.98 6.16
C THR A 174 7.68 -13.41 4.96
N GLY A 175 7.11 -14.18 4.02
CA GLY A 175 7.79 -14.61 2.79
C GLY A 175 8.00 -13.50 1.75
N LEU A 176 7.41 -12.32 1.95
CA LEU A 176 7.59 -11.14 1.10
C LEU A 176 8.64 -10.17 1.64
N LEU A 177 9.19 -10.44 2.82
CA LEU A 177 10.17 -9.56 3.45
C LEU A 177 11.56 -9.79 2.84
N THR A 178 12.28 -8.71 2.54
CA THR A 178 13.64 -8.81 2.02
C THR A 178 14.59 -9.37 3.09
N ARG A 179 15.71 -9.95 2.65
CA ARG A 179 16.70 -10.55 3.57
C ARG A 179 17.21 -9.54 4.59
N ASP A 180 17.42 -8.30 4.18
CA ASP A 180 17.90 -7.21 5.04
C ASP A 180 16.86 -6.85 6.11
N SER A 181 15.58 -6.83 5.72
CA SER A 181 14.42 -6.64 6.61
C SER A 181 14.21 -7.77 7.62
N LEU A 182 14.70 -8.97 7.31
CA LEU A 182 14.58 -10.17 8.15
C LEU A 182 15.84 -10.52 8.94
N THR A 183 16.91 -9.71 8.91
CA THR A 183 18.19 -10.06 9.54
C THR A 183 18.01 -10.38 11.04
N ASN A 184 17.83 -11.67 11.35
CA ASN A 184 17.54 -12.26 12.68
C ASN A 184 16.09 -12.20 13.20
N LEU A 185 15.14 -11.64 12.46
CA LEU A 185 13.72 -11.67 12.84
C LEU A 185 13.09 -13.00 12.39
N LYS A 186 13.28 -14.08 13.16
CA LYS A 186 12.64 -15.38 12.90
C LYS A 186 11.18 -15.36 13.35
N VAL A 187 10.29 -14.90 12.49
CA VAL A 187 8.85 -15.08 12.68
C VAL A 187 8.46 -16.48 12.24
N ILE A 188 8.30 -17.39 13.20
CA ILE A 188 7.79 -18.75 12.95
C ILE A 188 6.29 -18.74 13.30
N PRO A 189 5.39 -19.16 12.40
CA PRO A 189 3.97 -19.24 12.69
C PRO A 189 3.69 -20.12 13.91
N ASP A 190 3.07 -19.53 14.94
CA ASP A 190 2.65 -20.23 16.16
C ASP A 190 1.23 -19.83 16.53
N TYR A 191 0.26 -20.57 15.98
CA TYR A 191 -1.17 -20.37 16.22
C TYR A 191 -1.64 -20.75 17.63
N ARG A 192 -0.72 -21.11 18.54
CA ARG A 192 -1.02 -21.23 19.97
C ARG A 192 -0.96 -19.88 20.69
N LYS A 193 -0.26 -18.90 20.11
CA LYS A 193 -0.14 -17.53 20.65
C LYS A 193 -1.39 -16.70 20.33
N SER A 194 -1.70 -15.76 21.21
CA SER A 194 -2.71 -14.74 20.92
C SER A 194 -2.15 -13.74 19.91
N PHE A 195 -3.02 -13.07 19.14
CA PHE A 195 -2.58 -12.04 18.18
C PHE A 195 -1.76 -10.91 18.85
N PRO A 196 -2.16 -10.36 20.02
CA PRO A 196 -1.33 -9.43 20.77
C PRO A 196 0.08 -9.95 21.06
N ASP A 197 0.23 -11.20 21.50
CA ASP A 197 1.55 -11.80 21.78
C ASP A 197 2.41 -11.88 20.52
N VAL A 198 1.82 -12.25 19.38
CA VAL A 198 2.53 -12.29 18.08
C VAL A 198 3.02 -10.89 17.69
N CYS A 199 2.19 -9.86 17.87
CA CYS A 199 2.61 -8.46 17.64
C CYS A 199 3.73 -8.05 18.59
N THR A 200 3.65 -8.40 19.87
CA THR A 200 4.70 -8.09 20.86
C THR A 200 6.01 -8.76 20.51
N ASP A 201 6.00 -10.05 20.16
CA ASP A 201 7.20 -10.77 19.74
C ASP A 201 7.83 -10.15 18.49
N LEU A 202 7.00 -9.77 17.52
CA LEU A 202 7.44 -9.10 16.31
C LEU A 202 8.11 -7.77 16.63
N THR A 203 7.50 -6.94 17.49
CA THR A 203 8.04 -5.64 17.87
C THR A 203 9.35 -5.76 18.65
N LEU A 204 9.43 -6.68 19.61
CA LEU A 204 10.66 -6.92 20.37
C LEU A 204 11.79 -7.42 19.46
N GLY A 205 11.47 -8.31 18.53
CA GLY A 205 12.42 -8.77 17.52
C GLY A 205 12.91 -7.63 16.63
N PHE A 206 12.00 -6.78 16.14
CA PHE A 206 12.34 -5.62 15.31
C PHE A 206 13.29 -4.66 16.04
N LEU A 207 12.96 -4.29 17.28
CA LEU A 207 13.81 -3.41 18.09
C LEU A 207 15.19 -3.99 18.35
N GLY A 208 15.27 -5.30 18.61
CA GLY A 208 16.54 -6.00 18.85
C GLY A 208 17.46 -6.01 17.62
N VAL A 209 16.88 -6.00 16.42
CA VAL A 209 17.62 -6.04 15.14
C VAL A 209 17.98 -4.64 14.64
N HIS A 210 16.99 -3.75 14.53
CA HIS A 210 17.15 -2.48 13.83
C HIS A 210 17.66 -1.35 14.74
N GLN A 211 17.53 -1.49 16.06
CA GLN A 211 17.96 -0.49 17.06
C GLN A 211 17.43 0.94 16.78
N ASN A 212 16.27 1.05 16.16
CA ASN A 212 15.58 2.31 15.89
C ASN A 212 14.12 2.23 16.36
N LEU A 213 13.42 3.36 16.33
CA LEU A 213 12.05 3.49 16.83
C LEU A 213 11.03 3.70 15.70
N ASP A 214 11.39 3.43 14.45
CA ASP A 214 10.54 3.72 13.28
C ASP A 214 9.19 2.99 13.35
N LEU A 215 9.16 1.81 13.97
CA LEU A 215 7.93 1.05 14.21
C LEU A 215 6.86 1.85 14.98
N LEU A 216 7.28 2.81 15.82
CA LEU A 216 6.36 3.61 16.62
C LEU A 216 5.47 4.48 15.74
N MET A 217 5.88 4.79 14.51
CA MET A 217 5.06 5.49 13.52
C MET A 217 3.83 4.70 13.09
N TYR A 218 3.79 3.38 13.34
CA TYR A 218 2.69 2.49 12.96
C TYR A 218 1.82 2.08 14.15
N VAL A 219 2.06 2.65 15.33
CA VAL A 219 1.24 2.41 16.52
C VAL A 219 -0.10 3.11 16.33
N GLN A 220 -1.17 2.31 16.41
CA GLN A 220 -2.55 2.78 16.34
C GLN A 220 -3.31 2.27 17.56
N HIS A 221 -4.24 3.09 18.03
CA HIS A 221 -5.10 2.77 19.17
C HIS A 221 -6.56 3.02 18.83
N THR A 222 -7.40 2.14 19.36
CA THR A 222 -8.84 2.36 19.44
C THR A 222 -9.25 2.50 20.90
N LEU A 223 -10.47 2.97 21.14
CA LEU A 223 -11.01 3.04 22.50
C LEU A 223 -11.05 1.67 23.20
N SER A 224 -11.15 0.57 22.44
CA SER A 224 -11.11 -0.77 23.03
C SER A 224 -9.68 -1.16 23.41
N THR A 225 -8.68 -0.89 22.57
CA THR A 225 -7.28 -1.24 22.88
C THR A 225 -6.75 -0.46 24.07
N LEU A 226 -7.13 0.81 24.22
CA LEU A 226 -6.77 1.65 25.37
C LEU A 226 -7.33 1.14 26.71
N LYS A 227 -8.39 0.33 26.67
CA LYS A 227 -8.99 -0.29 27.87
C LYS A 227 -8.35 -1.62 28.23
N THR A 228 -7.42 -2.12 27.43
CA THR A 228 -6.69 -3.36 27.70
C THR A 228 -5.38 -3.08 28.43
N ASN A 229 -4.83 -4.09 29.11
CA ASN A 229 -3.48 -4.02 29.69
C ASN A 229 -2.37 -4.28 28.64
N PHE A 230 -2.69 -4.17 27.35
CA PHE A 230 -1.72 -4.37 26.28
C PHE A 230 -0.75 -3.19 26.20
N PRO A 231 0.56 -3.42 25.97
CA PRO A 231 1.53 -2.33 25.89
C PRO A 231 1.20 -1.37 24.75
N SER A 232 1.00 -0.08 25.07
CA SER A 232 0.58 0.94 24.10
C SER A 232 1.62 1.24 23.02
N TRP A 233 2.87 0.85 23.21
CA TRP A 233 3.92 1.07 22.20
C TRP A 233 4.02 -0.06 21.17
N VAL A 234 3.24 -1.13 21.30
CA VAL A 234 3.25 -2.26 20.35
C VAL A 234 2.23 -1.99 19.23
N PRO A 235 2.66 -1.92 17.95
CA PRO A 235 1.75 -1.80 16.83
C PRO A 235 0.84 -3.02 16.72
N LEU A 236 -0.47 -2.78 16.77
CA LEU A 236 -1.46 -3.76 16.38
C LEU A 236 -1.73 -3.59 14.88
N TRP A 237 -1.25 -4.55 14.09
CA TRP A 237 -1.31 -4.51 12.62
C TRP A 237 -2.72 -4.76 12.07
N ASN A 238 -3.71 -5.05 12.91
CA ASN A 238 -5.07 -5.38 12.48
C ASN A 238 -6.01 -4.17 12.30
N PHE A 239 -5.52 -2.94 12.51
CA PHE A 239 -6.28 -1.72 12.28
C PHE A 239 -5.90 -1.07 10.95
N SER A 240 -6.88 -0.65 10.17
CA SER A 240 -6.69 0.25 9.03
C SER A 240 -7.23 1.63 9.42
N ASP A 241 -6.48 2.70 9.14
CA ASP A 241 -6.88 4.07 9.46
C ASP A 241 -8.08 4.58 8.62
N THR A 242 -8.59 3.82 7.65
CA THR A 242 -9.58 4.33 6.70
C THR A 242 -10.92 3.57 6.75
N PRO A 243 -12.04 4.27 7.03
CA PRO A 243 -13.34 3.83 6.56
C PRO A 243 -13.40 4.07 5.04
N HIS A 244 -13.03 3.08 4.22
CA HIS A 244 -13.23 3.04 2.75
C HIS A 244 -13.38 4.40 2.04
N HIS A 245 -12.36 5.23 2.09
CA HIS A 245 -12.00 6.31 1.18
C HIS A 245 -10.53 6.66 1.52
N ASP A 246 -9.87 7.50 0.72
CA ASP A 246 -8.53 8.05 0.98
C ASP A 246 -7.37 7.36 0.24
N ILE A 247 -7.40 7.58 -1.07
CA ILE A 247 -6.25 8.24 -1.70
C ILE A 247 -6.25 9.69 -1.20
N GLU A 248 -5.80 9.90 0.03
CA GLU A 248 -5.33 11.20 0.48
C GLU A 248 -3.80 11.10 0.63
N SER A 249 -3.14 11.41 -0.49
CA SER A 249 -1.92 12.21 -0.54
C SER A 249 -0.86 11.96 0.55
N ILE A 250 0.15 11.17 0.21
CA ILE A 250 1.49 11.22 0.85
C ILE A 250 2.25 12.51 0.42
N HIS A 251 1.52 13.56 0.02
CA HIS A 251 2.04 14.91 -0.22
C HIS A 251 1.46 15.97 0.72
N ALA A 252 0.69 15.61 1.75
CA ALA A 252 0.24 16.54 2.80
C ALA A 252 1.35 16.91 3.83
N GLY A 253 2.59 17.07 3.37
CA GLY A 253 3.74 17.41 4.21
C GLY A 253 4.80 18.31 3.55
N GLN A 254 4.56 18.85 2.35
CA GLN A 254 5.40 19.94 1.86
C GLN A 254 4.85 21.28 2.34
N PRO A 255 5.66 22.15 2.97
CA PRO A 255 5.26 23.54 3.14
C PRO A 255 4.99 24.15 1.76
N PRO A 256 3.98 25.03 1.61
CA PRO A 256 3.67 25.62 0.32
C PRO A 256 4.93 26.29 -0.25
N ILE A 257 5.27 25.97 -1.50
CA ILE A 257 6.21 26.76 -2.29
C ILE A 257 5.56 28.14 -2.44
N VAL A 258 5.97 29.08 -1.60
CA VAL A 258 5.64 30.49 -1.76
C VAL A 258 6.49 31.00 -2.91
N ASP A 259 5.87 31.40 -4.00
CA ASP A 259 6.51 32.21 -5.04
C ASP A 259 7.17 33.43 -4.38
N LEU A 260 8.49 33.52 -4.49
CA LEU A 260 9.31 34.56 -3.86
C LEU A 260 9.27 35.92 -4.60
N GLU A 261 8.22 36.22 -5.35
CA GLU A 261 8.12 37.48 -6.13
C GLU A 261 6.78 38.23 -5.96
N ALA A 262 6.32 38.42 -4.73
CA ALA A 262 5.29 39.43 -4.43
C ALA A 262 5.70 40.34 -3.26
N PRO A 263 5.50 41.68 -3.33
CA PRO A 263 6.03 42.62 -2.36
C PRO A 263 5.36 42.46 -0.98
N LEU A 264 6.18 42.48 0.06
CA LEU A 264 5.78 42.45 1.47
C LEU A 264 4.73 43.52 1.79
N ALA A 265 3.53 43.10 2.18
CA ALA A 265 2.54 43.94 2.87
C ALA A 265 2.62 43.69 4.40
N PRO A 266 2.37 44.70 5.26
CA PRO A 266 2.82 44.68 6.65
C PRO A 266 1.88 43.89 7.57
N SER A 267 2.50 43.05 8.41
CA SER A 267 2.07 42.51 9.71
C SER A 267 0.59 42.68 10.11
N MET A 268 -0.14 41.56 10.15
CA MET A 268 -1.36 41.44 10.94
C MET A 268 -1.24 40.28 11.93
N ASN A 269 -1.23 40.62 13.22
CA ASN A 269 -1.16 39.70 14.35
C ASN A 269 -2.40 38.78 14.39
N LEU A 270 -2.21 37.47 14.31
CA LEU A 270 -3.26 36.49 14.61
C LEU A 270 -2.95 35.80 15.94
N ARG A 271 -3.78 36.12 16.94
CA ARG A 271 -3.85 35.45 18.25
C ARG A 271 -4.44 34.05 18.06
N ILE A 272 -3.76 33.03 18.56
CA ILE A 272 -4.30 31.68 18.74
C ILE A 272 -4.95 31.61 20.13
N SER A 273 -6.26 31.37 20.20
CA SER A 273 -6.97 31.11 21.46
C SER A 273 -7.03 29.60 21.71
N ASN A 274 -6.32 29.13 22.74
CA ASN A 274 -6.45 27.78 23.27
C ASN A 274 -7.57 27.72 24.32
N THR A 275 -8.58 26.91 24.03
CA THR A 275 -9.61 26.42 24.96
C THR A 275 -9.91 25.02 24.40
N VAL A 276 -9.73 23.90 25.11
CA VAL A 276 -10.23 23.58 26.43
C VAL A 276 -9.35 22.48 27.04
N ASP A 277 -8.76 22.77 28.20
CA ASP A 277 -8.38 21.78 29.21
C ASP A 277 -9.19 22.12 30.47
N GLN A 278 -10.22 21.34 30.76
CA GLN A 278 -10.80 21.19 32.09
C GLN A 278 -11.35 19.76 32.22
N ALA A 279 -10.56 18.88 32.81
CA ALA A 279 -10.97 18.21 34.05
C ALA A 279 -9.86 17.30 34.58
N LEU A 280 -9.69 17.37 35.90
CA LEU A 280 -8.94 16.47 36.79
C LEU A 280 -7.48 16.89 37.04
N GLY A 281 -7.35 17.64 38.13
CA GLY A 281 -6.12 18.26 38.56
C GLY A 281 -5.13 17.30 39.20
N PHE A 282 -3.87 17.67 39.03
CA PHE A 282 -2.81 17.42 39.99
C PHE A 282 -1.93 18.67 40.03
N ASN A 283 -1.87 19.32 41.18
CA ASN A 283 -0.92 20.39 41.47
C ASN A 283 0.47 19.78 41.64
N GLY A 284 1.40 20.13 40.76
CA GLY A 284 2.82 19.83 40.91
C GLY A 284 3.65 20.86 40.16
N GLU A 285 4.22 21.82 40.90
CA GLU A 285 5.22 22.74 40.39
C GLU A 285 6.47 21.95 39.96
N LEU A 286 6.85 22.02 38.68
CA LEU A 286 8.18 21.64 38.21
C LEU A 286 8.96 22.91 37.89
N ARG A 287 9.85 23.29 38.81
CA ARG A 287 10.92 24.26 38.58
C ARG A 287 11.91 23.67 37.58
N VAL A 288 12.11 24.34 36.45
CA VAL A 288 13.23 24.10 35.54
C VAL A 288 14.50 24.63 36.20
N LEU A 289 15.42 23.74 36.56
CA LEU A 289 16.80 24.10 36.85
C LEU A 289 17.59 24.03 35.53
N HIS A 290 18.10 25.17 35.09
CA HIS A 290 19.13 25.25 34.07
C HIS A 290 20.46 24.79 34.66
N THR A 291 21.07 23.79 34.03
CA THR A 291 22.52 23.72 33.74
C THR A 291 22.72 22.91 32.47
#